data_AF-A0A964QLQ6-F1
#
_entry.id   AF-A0A964QLQ6-F1
#
_cell.length_a   1.000
_cell.length_b   1.000
_cell.length_c   1.000
_cell.angle_alpha   90.00
_cell.angle_beta   90.00
_cell.angle_gamma   90.00
#
_symmetry.space_group_name_H-M   'P 1'
#
loop_
_entity.id
_entity.type
_entity.pdbx_description
1 polymer ?
#
loop_
_entity_poly.entity_id
_entity_poly.type
_entity_poly.pdbx_seq_one_letter_code
_entity_poly.pdbx_strand_id
1 'polypeptide(L)' 'MANMCSIDVHLLFREEVSLRRAHIAATRLEEQIAAALQPQQVVVTTHLECAEGHGNHHPPLMGGASRKTVYRISAEDR' A
#
# COMPACT_ATOMS: atom_id res chain seq x y z
N MET A 1 26.44 8.96 -5.46
CA MET A 1 25.35 9.44 -4.59
C MET A 1 24.32 8.33 -4.55
N ALA A 2 23.98 7.80 -3.37
CA ALA A 2 22.95 6.77 -3.27
C ALA A 2 21.63 7.39 -3.73
N ASN A 3 21.02 6.83 -4.78
CA ASN A 3 19.74 7.31 -5.29
C ASN A 3 18.69 6.79 -4.30
N MET A 4 18.24 7.61 -3.36
CA MET A 4 17.22 7.19 -2.40
C MET A 4 15.85 7.21 -3.08
N CYS A 5 15.09 6.11 -3.00
CA CYS A 5 13.75 6.00 -3.57
C CYS A 5 12.70 6.15 -2.46
N SER A 6 11.73 7.04 -2.64
CA SER A 6 10.55 7.14 -1.76
C SER A 6 9.36 6.44 -2.41
N ILE A 7 8.64 5.65 -1.63
CA ILE A 7 7.45 4.90 -2.06
C ILE A 7 6.31 5.22 -1.09
N ASP A 8 5.24 5.77 -1.62
CA ASP A 8 4.01 6.08 -0.88
C ASP A 8 2.93 5.06 -1.26
N VAL A 9 2.35 4.39 -0.26
CA VAL A 9 1.36 3.31 -0.43
C VAL A 9 0.09 3.68 0.32
N HIS A 10 -1.05 3.67 -0.36
CA HIS A 10 -2.36 3.74 0.30
C HIS A 10 -2.89 2.31 0.47
N LEU A 11 -3.05 1.87 1.71
CA LEU A 11 -3.58 0.56 2.05
C LEU A 11 -5.01 0.71 2.57
N LEU A 12 -5.94 0.19 1.78
CA LEU A 12 -7.35 0.15 2.12
C LEU A 12 -7.65 -1.09 2.97
N PHE A 13 -8.31 -0.89 4.10
CA PHE A 13 -8.82 -1.98 4.94
C PHE A 13 -10.31 -1.80 5.17
N ARG A 14 -11.04 -2.90 5.39
CA ARG A 14 -12.46 -2.82 5.71
C ARG A 14 -12.65 -2.26 7.11
N GLU A 15 -13.72 -1.50 7.35
CA GLU A 15 -14.03 -0.89 8.64
C GLU A 15 -14.04 -1.89 9.82
N GLU A 16 -14.38 -3.17 9.59
CA GLU A 16 -14.39 -4.18 10.66
C GLU A 16 -12.98 -4.65 11.06
N VAL A 17 -11.96 -4.31 10.26
CA VAL A 17 -10.55 -4.59 10.60
C VAL A 17 -10.08 -3.55 11.61
N SER A 18 -9.64 -4.03 12.78
CA SER A 18 -9.07 -3.13 13.78
C SER A 18 -7.81 -2.44 13.27
N LEU A 19 -7.61 -1.18 13.66
CA LEU A 19 -6.44 -0.38 13.31
C LEU A 19 -5.13 -1.12 13.64
N ARG A 20 -5.09 -1.84 14.77
CA ARG A 20 -3.93 -2.67 15.15
C ARG A 20 -3.61 -3.73 14.10
N ARG A 21 -4.63 -4.43 13.57
CA ARG A 21 -4.41 -5.47 12.54
C ARG A 21 -4.00 -4.85 11.21
N ALA A 22 -4.62 -3.72 10.82
CA ALA A 22 -4.24 -2.98 9.62
C ALA A 22 -2.78 -2.51 9.70
N HIS A 23 -2.36 -1.97 10.85
CA HIS A 23 -0.99 -1.52 11.08
C HIS A 23 0.04 -2.66 11.01
N ILE A 24 -0.24 -3.80 11.65
CA ILE A 24 0.63 -4.98 11.55
C ILE A 24 0.78 -5.44 10.09
N ALA A 25 -0.30 -5.40 9.30
CA ALA A 25 -0.24 -5.75 7.89
C ALA A 25 0.58 -4.75 7.07
N ALA A 26 0.44 -3.44 7.33
CA ALA A 26 1.23 -2.39 6.68
C ALA A 26 2.73 -2.54 6.98
N THR A 27 3.12 -2.73 8.24
CA THR A 27 4.53 -2.92 8.61
C THR A 27 5.16 -4.10 7.88
N ARG A 28 4.44 -5.23 7.78
CA ARG A 28 4.91 -6.41 7.05
C ARG A 28 5.09 -6.12 5.55
N LEU A 29 4.19 -5.32 4.96
CA LEU A 29 4.29 -4.93 3.56
C LEU A 29 5.49 -3.99 3.33
N GLU A 30 5.71 -3.02 4.21
CA GLU A 30 6.87 -2.12 4.17
C GLU A 30 8.19 -2.89 4.21
N GLU A 31 8.30 -3.86 5.13
CA GLU A 31 9.46 -4.74 5.24
C GLU A 31 9.70 -5.56 3.96
N GLN A 32 8.63 -6.11 3.36
CA GLN A 32 8.72 -6.88 2.11
C GLN A 32 9.15 -6.01 0.92
N ILE A 33 8.59 -4.80 0.78
CA ILE A 33 8.98 -3.85 -0.27
C ILE A 33 10.45 -3.45 -0.10
N ALA A 34 10.87 -3.12 1.12
CA ALA A 34 12.24 -2.73 1.41
C ALA A 34 13.23 -3.85 1.11
N ALA A 35 12.90 -5.10 1.46
CA ALA A 35 13.73 -6.26 1.16
C ALA A 35 13.83 -6.53 -0.35
N ALA A 36 12.71 -6.44 -1.08
CA ALA A 36 12.66 -6.72 -2.51
C ALA A 36 13.45 -5.72 -3.37
N LEU A 37 13.68 -4.51 -2.85
CA LEU A 37 14.37 -3.45 -3.58
C LEU A 37 15.88 -3.35 -3.26
N GLN A 38 16.41 -4.23 -2.41
CA GLN A 38 17.85 -4.27 -2.17
C GLN A 38 18.65 -4.47 -3.48
N PRO A 39 19.81 -3.79 -3.65
CA PRO A 39 20.51 -2.96 -2.67
C PRO A 39 20.08 -1.47 -2.63
N GLN A 40 19.00 -1.10 -3.30
CA GLN A 40 18.52 0.28 -3.31
C GLN A 40 18.12 0.73 -1.90
N GLN A 41 18.50 1.95 -1.52
CA GLN A 41 17.97 2.58 -0.31
C GLN A 41 16.57 3.10 -0.58
N VAL A 42 15.58 2.58 0.16
CA VAL A 42 14.18 2.95 0.00
C VAL A 42 13.56 3.42 1.31
N VAL A 43 12.66 4.38 1.22
CA VAL A 43 11.77 4.82 2.31
C VAL A 43 10.35 4.49 1.88
N VAL A 44 9.65 3.68 2.66
CA VAL A 44 8.25 3.30 2.40
C VAL A 44 7.36 3.97 3.42
N THR A 45 6.34 4.69 2.97
CA THR A 45 5.32 5.33 3.80
C THR A 45 3.97 4.72 3.47
N THR A 46 3.30 4.11 4.47
CA THR A 46 1.95 3.55 4.28
C THR A 46 0.88 4.42 4.93
N HIS A 47 -0.11 4.84 4.13
CA HIS A 47 -1.34 5.48 4.57
C HIS A 47 -2.42 4.43 4.75
N LEU A 48 -2.91 4.25 5.98
CA LEU A 48 -3.99 3.34 6.31
C LEU A 48 -5.33 4.04 6.20
N GLU A 49 -6.22 3.52 5.36
CA GLU A 49 -7.52 4.14 5.10
C GLU A 49 -8.64 3.09 5.11
N CYS A 50 -9.79 3.42 5.71
CA CYS A 50 -10.96 2.56 5.59
C CYS A 50 -11.50 2.62 4.16
N ALA A 51 -11.74 1.45 3.55
CA ALA A 51 -12.25 1.34 2.20
C ALA A 51 -13.64 1.99 2.04
N GLU A 52 -14.47 1.90 3.08
CA GLU A 52 -15.86 2.35 3.11
C GLU A 52 -16.04 3.89 3.15
N GLY A 53 -14.95 4.66 3.16
CA GLY A 53 -14.97 6.13 3.06
C GLY A 53 -13.98 6.72 2.06
N HIS A 54 -13.10 5.90 1.47
CA HIS A 54 -11.95 6.37 0.69
C HIS A 54 -12.34 7.25 -0.51
N GLY A 55 -13.41 6.89 -1.24
CA GLY A 55 -13.86 7.66 -2.41
C GLY A 55 -14.44 9.05 -2.09
N ASN A 56 -14.76 9.33 -0.83
CA ASN A 56 -15.42 10.57 -0.41
C ASN A 56 -14.44 11.65 0.10
N HIS A 57 -13.20 11.27 0.41
CA HIS A 57 -12.23 12.15 1.08
C HIS A 57 -11.01 12.51 0.25
N HIS A 58 -10.85 11.91 -0.93
CA HIS A 58 -9.76 12.24 -1.85
C HIS A 58 -10.30 12.96 -3.10
N PRO A 59 -9.76 14.13 -3.47
CA PRO A 59 -9.95 14.63 -4.82
C PRO A 59 -9.40 13.59 -5.80
N PRO A 60 -10.01 13.41 -6.99
CA PRO A 60 -9.48 12.51 -8.01
C PRO A 60 -8.02 12.90 -8.25
N LEU A 61 -7.11 11.94 -8.14
CA LEU A 61 -5.67 12.15 -8.36
C LEU A 61 -5.48 12.85 -9.71
N MET A 62 -5.29 14.16 -9.68
CA MET A 62 -4.95 14.98 -10.84
C MET A 62 -3.53 14.59 -11.23
N GLY A 63 -3.39 13.64 -12.15
CA GLY A 63 -2.10 13.39 -12.81
C GLY A 63 -1.71 11.94 -13.10
N GLY A 64 -2.53 10.93 -12.79
CA GLY A 64 -2.18 9.56 -13.14
C GLY A 64 -3.42 8.73 -13.39
N ALA A 65 -3.55 8.17 -14.58
CA ALA A 65 -4.43 7.04 -14.82
C ALA A 65 -4.01 5.92 -13.86
N SER A 66 -4.62 5.88 -12.68
CA SER A 66 -4.49 4.78 -11.75
C SER A 66 -5.14 3.59 -12.43
N ARG A 67 -4.34 2.80 -13.15
CA ARG A 67 -4.74 1.49 -13.60
C ARG A 67 -5.07 0.73 -12.33
N LYS A 68 -6.37 0.57 -12.06
CA LYS A 68 -6.86 -0.39 -11.08
C LYS A 68 -6.51 -1.79 -11.59
N THR A 69 -5.26 -2.23 -11.37
CA THR A 69 -4.92 -3.63 -11.55
C THR A 69 -5.46 -4.35 -10.34
N VAL A 70 -6.68 -4.88 -10.49
CA VAL A 70 -7.28 -5.77 -9.50
C VAL A 70 -6.64 -7.14 -9.68
N TYR A 71 -5.67 -7.48 -8.83
CA TYR A 71 -5.19 -8.85 -8.74
C TYR A 71 -6.25 -9.68 -8.02
N ARG A 72 -6.97 -10.52 -8.76
CA ARG A 72 -7.83 -11.56 -8.19
C ARG A 72 -6.92 -12.74 -7.84
N ILE A 73 -6.46 -12.80 -6.59
CA ILE A 73 -5.80 -13.99 -6.07
C ILE A 73 -6.89 -15.05 -5.85
N SER A 74 -6.99 -16.02 -6.76
CA SER A 74 -7.76 -17.25 -6.56
C SER A 74 -6.94 -18.20 -5.68
N ALA A 75 -7.57 -18.80 -4.68
CA ALA A 75 -6.93 -19.66 -3.67
C ALA A 75 -6.50 -21.04 -4.21
N GLU A 76 -6.11 -21.15 -5.48
CA GLU A 76 -5.71 -22.42 -6.11
C GLU A 76 -4.22 -22.48 -6.51
N ASP A 77 -3.50 -21.37 -6.48
CA ASP A 77 -2.07 -21.37 -6.80
C ASP A 77 -1.23 -21.60 -5.53
N ARG A 78 -0.93 -22.88 -5.31
CA ARG A 78 -0.02 -23.42 -4.29
C ARG A 78 1.43 -22.96 -4.48
#